data_AF-A0A2M8Z386-F1
#
_entry.id   AF-A0A2M8Z386-F1
#
_cell.length_a   1.000
_cell.length_b   1.000
_cell.length_c   1.000
_cell.angle_alpha   90.00
_cell.angle_beta   90.00
_cell.angle_gamma   90.00
#
_symmetry.space_group_name_H-M   'P 1'
#
loop_
_entity.id
_entity.type
_entity.pdbx_description
1 polymer ?
#
loop_
_entity_poly.entity_id
_entity_poly.type
_entity_poly.pdbx_seq_one_letter_code
_entity_poly.pdbx_strand_id
1 'polypeptide(L)'
;MEFYFKSKGAKTHLYRESGFIDEDLGELTETFSGKLKTKNLLGENFELEDISGFFSKGNRYSIKSSKGLNGIIEKKSFGDRYILK
;
A
#
# COMPACT_ATOMS: atom_id res chain seq x y z
N MET A 1 12.60 -1.02 -0.67
CA MET A 1 11.48 -1.53 0.14
C MET A 1 10.36 -1.89 -0.80
N GLU A 2 9.84 -3.11 -0.72
CA GLU A 2 8.71 -3.57 -1.56
C GLU A 2 7.43 -3.66 -0.74
N PHE A 3 6.32 -3.35 -1.40
CA PHE A 3 4.97 -3.45 -0.87
C PHE A 3 4.11 -4.30 -1.82
N TYR A 4 3.06 -4.91 -1.31
CA TYR A 4 2.07 -5.56 -2.16
C TYR A 4 0.72 -5.61 -1.49
N PHE A 5 -0.32 -5.79 -2.30
CA PHE A 5 -1.68 -6.00 -1.81
C PHE A 5 -2.00 -7.48 -1.82
N LYS A 6 -2.62 -7.98 -0.76
CA LYS A 6 -3.06 -9.37 -0.70
C LYS A 6 -4.42 -9.47 -0.03
N SER A 7 -5.29 -10.30 -0.60
CA SER A 7 -6.59 -10.58 -0.03
C SER A 7 -6.46 -11.55 1.16
N LYS A 8 -7.12 -11.21 2.26
CA LYS A 8 -7.28 -12.04 3.47
C LYS A 8 -8.76 -12.17 3.75
N GLY A 9 -9.36 -13.25 3.24
CA GLY A 9 -10.81 -13.38 3.16
C GLY A 9 -11.41 -12.36 2.17
N ALA A 10 -12.44 -11.63 2.59
CA ALA A 10 -13.09 -10.60 1.78
C ALA A 10 -12.39 -9.23 1.79
N LYS A 11 -11.27 -9.11 2.52
CA LYS A 11 -10.60 -7.84 2.81
C LYS A 11 -9.24 -7.79 2.12
N THR A 12 -8.84 -6.62 1.64
CA THR A 12 -7.51 -6.39 1.07
C THR A 12 -6.60 -5.80 2.13
N HIS A 13 -5.39 -6.33 2.25
CA HIS A 13 -4.38 -5.88 3.20
C HIS A 13 -3.15 -5.35 2.46
N LEU A 14 -2.46 -4.39 3.08
CA LEU A 14 -1.15 -3.93 2.64
C LEU A 14 -0.08 -4.78 3.34
N TYR A 15 0.85 -5.31 2.56
CA TYR A 15 2.03 -6.00 3.08
C TYR A 15 3.31 -5.26 2.69
N ARG A 16 4.32 -5.37 3.56
CA ARG A 16 5.69 -4.92 3.31
C ARG A 16 6.63 -6.13 3.36
N GLU A 17 7.49 -6.25 2.37
CA GLU A 17 8.53 -7.28 2.39
C GLU A 17 9.56 -6.97 3.48
N SER A 18 9.82 -7.95 4.36
CA SER A 18 10.77 -7.80 5.47
C SER A 18 11.58 -9.10 5.70
N GLY A 19 12.64 -9.27 4.91
CA GLY A 19 13.56 -10.40 5.07
C GLY A 19 12.86 -11.76 4.89
N PHE A 20 12.85 -12.59 5.93
CA PHE A 20 12.27 -13.94 5.89
C PHE A 20 10.74 -13.98 6.03
N ILE A 21 10.11 -12.94 6.57
CA ILE A 21 8.66 -12.91 6.82
C ILE A 21 8.10 -11.56 6.40
N ASP A 22 7.13 -11.60 5.47
CA ASP A 22 6.41 -10.40 5.06
C ASP A 22 5.52 -9.87 6.21
N GLU A 23 5.52 -8.56 6.37
CA GLU A 23 4.80 -7.86 7.43
C GLU A 23 3.42 -7.41 6.95
N ASP A 24 2.36 -7.84 7.64
CA ASP A 24 0.99 -7.36 7.42
C ASP A 24 0.83 -5.97 8.06
N LEU A 25 0.74 -4.94 7.22
CA LEU A 25 0.57 -3.54 7.63
C LEU A 25 -0.90 -3.17 7.86
N GLY A 26 -1.81 -4.13 7.76
CA GLY A 26 -3.22 -3.98 8.09
C GLY A 26 -4.15 -3.92 6.88
N GLU A 27 -5.44 -4.01 7.19
CA GLU A 27 -6.54 -3.93 6.22
C GLU A 27 -6.61 -2.54 5.59
N LEU A 28 -6.77 -2.50 4.27
CA LEU A 28 -7.00 -1.29 3.50
C LEU A 28 -8.49 -1.01 3.39
N THR A 29 -8.88 0.21 3.74
CA THR A 29 -10.23 0.73 3.54
C THR A 29 -10.17 1.92 2.58
N GLU A 30 -11.04 1.93 1.58
CA GLU A 30 -11.20 3.08 0.69
C GLU A 30 -11.99 4.19 1.39
N THR A 31 -11.46 5.40 1.30
CA THR A 31 -12.09 6.63 1.78
C THR A 31 -12.99 7.23 0.71
N PHE A 32 -13.86 8.16 1.09
CA PHE A 32 -14.74 8.86 0.14
C PHE A 32 -13.98 9.57 -1.00
N SER A 33 -12.74 10.01 -0.74
CA SER A 33 -11.89 10.63 -1.76
C SER A 33 -11.10 9.63 -2.62
N GLY A 34 -11.35 8.32 -2.47
CA GLY A 34 -10.68 7.26 -3.24
C GLY A 34 -9.28 6.89 -2.73
N LYS A 35 -8.83 7.45 -1.59
CA LYS A 35 -7.59 7.03 -0.94
C LYS A 35 -7.78 5.73 -0.19
N LEU A 36 -6.78 4.86 -0.18
CA LEU A 36 -6.77 3.65 0.65
C LEU A 36 -6.04 3.96 1.96
N LYS A 37 -6.58 3.50 3.09
CA LYS A 37 -5.95 3.69 4.41
C LYS A 37 -5.96 2.42 5.24
N THR A 38 -4.92 2.21 6.02
CA THR A 38 -4.95 1.20 7.10
C THR A 38 -5.42 1.82 8.41
N LYS A 39 -6.10 1.00 9.23
CA LYS A 39 -6.67 1.41 10.53
C LYS A 39 -6.30 0.43 11.64
N ASN A 40 -5.02 0.40 11.97
CA ASN A 40 -4.45 -0.31 13.10
C ASN A 40 -4.60 0.51 14.39
N LEU A 41 -4.98 -0.15 15.49
CA LEU A 41 -5.13 0.49 16.80
C LEU A 41 -3.79 0.70 17.53
N LEU A 42 -2.86 -0.26 17.37
CA LEU A 42 -1.56 -0.28 18.06
C LEU A 42 -0.37 -0.33 17.08
N GLY A 43 -0.60 -0.03 15.80
CA GLY A 43 0.37 -0.18 14.71
C GLY A 43 0.60 1.09 13.91
N GLU A 44 1.50 1.01 12.94
CA GLU A 44 1.68 2.05 11.93
C GLU A 44 0.48 2.06 10.98
N ASN A 45 -0.03 3.25 10.68
CA ASN A 45 -1.10 3.43 9.72
C ASN A 45 -0.53 4.00 8.43
N PHE A 46 -1.06 3.54 7.30
CA PHE A 46 -0.65 3.95 5.97
C PHE A 46 -1.81 4.62 5.24
N GLU A 47 -1.48 5.63 4.44
CA GLU A 47 -2.37 6.27 3.47
C GLU A 47 -1.74 6.12 2.08
N LEU A 48 -2.53 5.62 1.14
CA LEU A 48 -2.17 5.43 -0.25
C LEU A 48 -3.13 6.23 -1.12
N GLU A 49 -2.58 7.11 -1.92
CA GLU A 49 -3.32 7.89 -2.90
C GLU A 49 -2.86 7.49 -4.29
N ASP A 50 -3.79 7.01 -5.12
CA ASP A 50 -3.48 6.67 -6.50
C ASP A 50 -3.17 7.96 -7.26
N ILE A 51 -1.92 8.08 -7.69
CA ILE A 51 -1.42 9.23 -8.47
C ILE A 51 -1.12 8.84 -9.91
N SER A 52 -1.64 7.69 -10.35
CA SER A 52 -1.51 7.23 -11.71
C SER A 52 -2.41 8.04 -12.65
N GLY A 53 -1.99 8.19 -13.91
CA GLY A 53 -2.87 8.73 -14.95
C GLY A 53 -4.04 7.79 -15.24
N PHE A 54 -5.08 8.30 -15.90
CA PHE A 54 -6.34 7.59 -16.19
C PHE A 54 -6.15 6.18 -16.79
N PHE A 55 -5.20 6.01 -17.71
CA PHE A 55 -4.90 4.74 -18.38
C PHE A 55 -3.99 3.79 -17.57
N SER A 56 -3.50 4.24 -16.43
CA SER A 56 -2.50 3.53 -15.60
C SER A 56 -2.96 3.36 -14.17
N LYS A 57 -4.27 3.50 -13.91
CA LYS A 57 -4.86 3.46 -12.56
C LYS A 57 -4.33 2.25 -11.78
N GLY A 58 -3.87 2.50 -10.56
CA GLY A 58 -3.30 1.49 -9.67
C GLY A 58 -1.85 1.10 -9.95
N ASN A 59 -1.14 1.75 -10.87
CA ASN A 59 0.28 1.48 -11.08
C ASN A 59 1.19 2.30 -10.16
N ARG A 60 0.72 3.41 -9.60
CA ARG A 60 1.53 4.33 -8.83
C ARG A 60 0.73 4.98 -7.71
N TYR A 61 1.23 4.85 -6.48
CA TYR A 61 0.60 5.43 -5.30
C TYR A 61 1.59 6.35 -4.58
N SER A 62 1.11 7.51 -4.13
CA SER A 62 1.76 8.25 -3.05
C SER A 62 1.50 7.48 -1.75
N ILE A 63 2.54 7.07 -1.04
CA ILE A 63 2.45 6.39 0.26
C ILE A 63 2.87 7.34 1.38
N LYS A 64 2.08 7.37 2.45
CA LYS A 64 2.42 8.07 3.70
C LYS A 64 2.16 7.15 4.87
N SER A 65 3.02 7.19 5.88
CA SER A 65 2.78 6.49 7.13
C SER A 65 2.72 7.42 8.32
N SER A 66 2.01 6.97 9.36
CA SER A 66 1.90 7.69 10.63
C SER A 66 3.24 7.77 11.40
N LYS A 67 4.26 6.99 11.00
CA LYS A 67 5.61 7.02 11.59
C LYS A 67 6.64 7.73 10.72
N GLY A 68 6.21 8.41 9.65
CA GLY A 68 7.06 9.31 8.87
C GLY A 68 7.57 8.77 7.54
N LEU A 69 7.20 7.55 7.13
CA LEU A 69 7.44 7.11 5.76
C LEU A 69 6.65 8.01 4.81
N ASN A 70 7.29 8.56 3.80
CA ASN A 70 6.64 9.31 2.73
C ASN A 70 7.40 9.06 1.43
N GLY A 71 6.68 8.78 0.36
CA GLY A 71 7.30 8.53 -0.94
C GLY A 71 6.29 8.06 -1.98
N ILE A 72 6.81 7.50 -3.06
CA ILE A 72 6.00 6.97 -4.16
C ILE A 72 6.30 5.50 -4.29
N ILE A 73 5.26 4.67 -4.31
CA ILE A 73 5.37 3.26 -4.66
C ILE A 73 4.88 3.05 -6.08
N GLU A 74 5.65 2.32 -6.87
CA GLU A 74 5.36 2.06 -8.28
C GLU A 74 5.32 0.55 -8.54
N LYS A 75 4.29 0.09 -9.25
CA LYS A 75 4.09 -1.31 -9.59
C LYS A 75 5.24 -1.78 -10.48
N LYS A 76 5.81 -2.94 -10.15
CA LYS A 76 6.85 -3.58 -10.96
C LYS A 76 6.26 -4.01 -12.30
N SER A 77 7.11 -4.03 -13.34
CA SER A 77 6.73 -4.56 -14.66
C SER A 77 6.38 -6.05 -14.63
N PHE A 78 6.87 -6.78 -13.63
CA PHE A 78 6.57 -8.20 -13.41
C PHE A 78 6.11 -8.44 -11.97
N GLY A 79 4.94 -9.06 -11.82
CA GLY A 79 4.30 -9.37 -10.54
C GLY A 79 3.41 -8.26 -10.00
N ASP A 80 2.84 -8.48 -8.81
CA ASP A 80 1.89 -7.57 -8.14
C ASP A 80 2.51 -6.77 -7.00
N ARG A 81 3.83 -6.59 -7.04
CA ARG A 81 4.58 -5.83 -6.05
C ARG A 81 4.84 -4.39 -6.51
N TYR A 82 4.97 -3.52 -5.53
CA TYR A 82 5.27 -2.10 -5.69
C TYR A 82 6.61 -1.80 -5.02
N ILE A 83 7.47 -1.03 -5.68
CA ILE A 83 8.76 -0.60 -5.12
C ILE A 83 8.66 0.84 -4.67
N LEU A 84 9.13 1.14 -3.46
CA LEU A 84 9.35 2.50 -3.00
C LEU A 84 10.50 3.15 -3.79
N LYS A 85 10.20 4.25 -4.48
CA LYS A 85 11.13 5.08 -5.24
C LYS A 85 11.63 6.26 -4.42
#